data_AF-A0A5E7GVT0-F1
#
_entry.id   AF-A0A5E7GVT0-F1
#
_cell.length_a   1.000
_cell.length_b   1.000
_cell.length_c   1.000
_cell.angle_alpha   90.00
_cell.angle_beta   90.00
_cell.angle_gamma   90.00
#
_symmetry.space_group_name_H-M   'P 1'
#
loop_
_entity.id
_entity.type
_entity.pdbx_description
1 polymer ?
#
loop_
_entity_poly.entity_id
_entity_poly.type
_entity_poly.pdbx_seq_one_letter_code
_entity_poly.pdbx_strand_id
1 'polypeptide(L)'
;MAPSDQRHEHALKLFLDARPELRETLDHLNPLLAQAKGETQAQYREERLHEAFEAEAESQGLFAWELTLQLTADSPEDYQAQRLEVHREVAEMAGMDWIEYCDLYGITP
;
A
#
# COMPACT_ATOMS: atom_id res chain seq x y z
N MET A 1 -10.38 14.52 -4.12
CA MET A 1 -9.52 13.36 -3.81
C MET A 1 -8.92 12.86 -5.10
N ALA A 2 -7.61 12.60 -5.12
CA ALA A 2 -6.96 11.99 -6.27
C ALA A 2 -7.51 10.56 -6.46
N PRO A 3 -7.63 10.05 -7.71
CA PRO A 3 -8.14 8.70 -7.98
C PRO A 3 -7.34 7.59 -7.27
N SER A 4 -6.08 7.85 -6.89
CA SER A 4 -5.21 6.95 -6.13
C SER A 4 -5.69 6.70 -4.70
N ASP A 5 -6.31 7.70 -4.07
CA ASP A 5 -6.77 7.63 -2.67
C ASP A 5 -7.93 6.64 -2.52
N GLN A 6 -8.88 6.70 -3.47
CA GLN A 6 -10.04 5.81 -3.50
C GLN A 6 -9.67 4.36 -3.84
N ARG A 7 -8.64 4.15 -4.69
CA ARG A 7 -8.08 2.82 -4.95
C ARG A 7 -7.39 2.26 -3.71
N HIS A 8 -6.63 3.09 -2.99
CA HIS A 8 -5.96 2.68 -1.77
C HIS A 8 -6.96 2.28 -0.68
N GLU A 9 -8.00 3.07 -0.44
CA GLU A 9 -9.08 2.69 0.48
C GLU A 9 -9.75 1.36 0.09
N HIS A 10 -9.90 1.09 -1.20
CA HIS A 10 -10.45 -0.18 -1.67
C HIS A 10 -9.48 -1.35 -1.42
N ALA A 11 -8.19 -1.17 -1.70
CA ALA A 11 -7.16 -2.16 -1.42
C ALA A 11 -7.09 -2.52 0.07
N LEU A 12 -7.18 -1.53 0.97
CA LEU A 12 -7.20 -1.76 2.42
C LEU A 12 -8.40 -2.62 2.86
N LYS A 13 -9.56 -2.44 2.22
CA LYS A 13 -10.74 -3.28 2.48
C LYS A 13 -10.51 -4.72 2.02
N LEU A 14 -9.97 -4.92 0.82
CA LEU A 14 -9.64 -6.25 0.30
C LEU A 14 -8.58 -6.95 1.16
N PHE A 15 -7.57 -6.18 1.60
CA PHE A 15 -6.51 -6.63 2.50
C PHE A 15 -7.06 -7.11 3.85
N LEU A 16 -7.98 -6.35 4.44
CA LEU A 16 -8.66 -6.75 5.67
C LEU A 16 -9.56 -7.98 5.49
N ASP A 17 -10.26 -8.07 4.36
CA ASP A 17 -11.15 -9.21 4.07
C ASP A 17 -10.36 -10.51 3.93
N ALA A 18 -9.18 -10.43 3.31
CA ALA A 18 -8.25 -11.55 3.20
C ALA A 18 -7.58 -11.93 4.54
N ARG A 19 -7.64 -11.07 5.58
CA ARG A 19 -6.90 -11.22 6.84
C ARG A 19 -7.79 -11.01 8.05
N PRO A 20 -8.64 -11.99 8.39
CA PRO A 20 -9.49 -11.90 9.58
C PRO A 20 -8.68 -11.74 10.87
N GLU A 21 -7.49 -12.33 10.95
CA GLU A 21 -6.57 -12.19 12.09
C GLU A 21 -6.11 -10.75 12.32
N LEU A 22 -5.84 -10.00 11.24
CA LEU A 22 -5.48 -8.59 11.32
C LEU A 22 -6.67 -7.78 11.81
N ARG A 23 -7.87 -8.09 11.32
CA ARG A 23 -9.10 -7.44 11.77
C ARG A 23 -9.33 -7.64 13.27
N GLU A 24 -9.18 -8.87 13.78
CA GLU A 24 -9.28 -9.14 15.22
C GLU A 24 -8.21 -8.38 16.02
N THR A 25 -6.98 -8.34 15.51
CA THR A 25 -5.89 -7.57 16.14
C THR A 25 -6.23 -6.08 16.23
N LEU A 26 -6.78 -5.51 15.16
CA LEU A 26 -7.21 -4.12 15.08
C LEU A 26 -8.39 -3.81 16.00
N ASP A 27 -9.33 -4.74 16.18
CA ASP A 27 -10.46 -4.61 17.11
C ASP A 27 -10.00 -4.73 18.58
N HIS A 28 -8.94 -5.49 18.85
CA HIS A 28 -8.37 -5.68 20.19
C HIS A 28 -7.25 -4.69 20.53
N LEU A 29 -7.07 -3.63 19.73
CA LEU A 29 -6.08 -2.59 20.01
C LEU A 29 -6.32 -1.94 21.37
N ASN A 30 -5.24 -1.78 22.14
CA ASN A 30 -5.32 -1.17 23.46
C ASN A 30 -5.73 0.32 23.35
N PRO A 31 -6.91 0.71 23.88
CA PRO A 31 -7.40 2.09 23.78
C PRO A 31 -6.53 3.09 24.56
N LEU A 32 -5.69 2.63 25.49
CA LEU A 32 -4.73 3.49 26.18
C LEU A 32 -3.60 3.96 25.25
N LEU A 33 -3.23 3.18 24.23
CA LEU A 33 -2.20 3.58 23.25
C LEU A 33 -2.71 4.71 22.35
N ALA A 34 -3.95 4.62 21.90
CA ALA A 34 -4.61 5.70 21.15
C ALA A 34 -4.67 7.00 21.99
N GLN A 35 -5.09 6.89 23.25
CA GLN A 35 -5.11 8.03 24.17
C GLN A 35 -3.72 8.61 24.45
N ALA A 36 -2.68 7.77 24.55
CA ALA A 36 -1.31 8.22 24.75
C ALA A 36 -0.78 9.01 23.55
N LYS A 37 -1.21 8.67 22.34
CA LYS A 37 -0.94 9.46 21.12
C LYS A 37 -1.84 10.70 20.97
N GLY A 38 -2.92 10.80 21.74
CA GLY A 38 -3.92 11.86 21.62
C GLY A 38 -4.91 11.65 20.48
N GLU A 39 -5.04 10.41 20.00
CA GLU A 39 -5.89 10.02 18.87
C GLU A 39 -7.12 9.24 19.35
N THR A 40 -8.17 9.26 18.53
CA THR A 40 -9.32 8.38 18.76
C THR A 40 -8.97 6.94 18.43
N GLN A 41 -9.71 5.99 19.01
CA GLN A 41 -9.53 4.56 18.70
C GLN A 41 -9.70 4.27 17.21
N ALA A 42 -10.58 5.00 16.51
CA ALA A 42 -10.77 4.87 15.07
C ALA A 42 -9.51 5.28 14.29
N GLN A 43 -8.96 6.46 14.59
CA GLN A 43 -7.73 6.95 13.95
C GLN A 43 -6.55 6.03 14.20
N TYR A 44 -6.37 5.59 15.45
CA TYR A 44 -5.30 4.65 15.79
C TYR A 44 -5.46 3.31 15.07
N ARG A 45 -6.70 2.83 14.91
CA ARG A 45 -7.00 1.62 14.14
C ARG A 45 -6.66 1.79 12.65
N GLU A 46 -6.98 2.95 12.07
CA GLU A 46 -6.63 3.28 10.68
C GLU A 46 -5.11 3.33 10.50
N GLU A 47 -4.37 4.05 11.35
CA GLU A 47 -2.89 4.06 11.31
C GLU A 47 -2.32 2.64 11.35
N ARG A 48 -2.74 1.81 12.32
CA ARG A 48 -2.27 0.44 12.45
C ARG A 48 -2.57 -0.42 11.22
N LEU A 49 -3.70 -0.15 10.54
CA LEU A 49 -4.05 -0.82 9.30
C LEU A 49 -3.10 -0.40 8.16
N HIS A 50 -2.84 0.89 8.01
CA HIS A 50 -1.88 1.39 7.02
C HIS A 50 -0.47 0.81 7.28
N GLU A 51 -0.01 0.83 8.53
CA GLU A 51 1.29 0.23 8.91
C GLU A 51 1.35 -1.27 8.58
N ALA A 52 0.28 -2.01 8.85
CA ALA A 52 0.23 -3.43 8.51
C ALA A 52 0.23 -3.66 6.98
N PHE A 53 -0.38 -2.77 6.23
CA PHE A 53 -0.40 -2.82 4.77
C PHE A 53 0.96 -2.48 4.16
N GLU A 54 1.64 -1.46 4.68
CA GLU A 54 3.00 -1.09 4.29
C GLU A 54 3.99 -2.22 4.63
N ALA A 55 3.91 -2.78 5.83
CA ALA A 55 4.75 -3.91 6.24
C ALA A 55 4.53 -5.14 5.35
N GLU A 56 3.31 -5.38 4.89
CA GLU A 56 3.05 -6.45 3.92
C GLU A 56 3.71 -6.17 2.58
N ALA A 57 3.59 -4.94 2.06
CA ALA A 57 4.20 -4.56 0.81
C ALA A 57 5.73 -4.75 0.91
N GLU A 58 6.34 -4.25 1.98
CA GLU A 58 7.78 -4.42 2.26
C GLU A 58 8.18 -5.91 2.36
N SER A 59 7.37 -6.75 3.00
CA SER A 59 7.59 -8.19 3.11
C SER A 59 7.60 -8.88 1.72
N GLN A 60 6.83 -8.36 0.77
CA GLN A 60 6.82 -8.82 -0.63
C GLN A 60 7.87 -8.13 -1.51
N GLY A 61 8.64 -7.17 -0.97
CA GLY A 61 9.58 -6.36 -1.74
C GLY A 61 8.88 -5.37 -2.68
N LEU A 62 7.67 -4.95 -2.32
CA LEU A 62 6.81 -4.04 -3.07
C LEU A 62 6.65 -2.72 -2.32
N PHE A 63 6.41 -1.64 -3.05
CA PHE A 63 5.88 -0.40 -2.50
C PHE A 63 4.39 -0.55 -2.16
N ALA A 64 3.90 0.23 -1.19
CA ALA A 64 2.49 0.21 -0.81
C ALA A 64 1.53 0.51 -1.99
N TRP A 65 1.94 1.38 -2.91
CA TRP A 65 1.16 1.65 -4.13
C TRP A 65 1.15 0.45 -5.10
N GLU A 66 2.22 -0.33 -5.17
CA GLU A 66 2.27 -1.55 -5.98
C GLU A 66 1.32 -2.61 -5.42
N LEU A 67 1.33 -2.82 -4.09
CA LEU A 67 0.38 -3.72 -3.45
C LEU A 67 -1.06 -3.25 -3.66
N THR A 68 -1.30 -1.95 -3.63
CA THR A 68 -2.62 -1.36 -3.92
C THR A 68 -3.06 -1.70 -5.34
N LEU A 69 -2.19 -1.55 -6.34
CA LEU A 69 -2.49 -1.93 -7.72
C LEU A 69 -2.72 -3.44 -7.85
N GLN A 70 -1.89 -4.26 -7.20
CA GLN A 70 -2.01 -5.72 -7.28
C GLN A 70 -3.35 -6.22 -6.73
N LEU A 71 -3.83 -5.61 -5.64
CA LEU A 71 -5.11 -5.97 -5.03
C LEU A 71 -6.32 -5.42 -5.81
N THR A 72 -6.16 -4.32 -6.54
CA THR A 72 -7.26 -3.65 -7.24
C THR A 72 -7.31 -3.90 -8.75
N ALA A 73 -6.26 -4.50 -9.32
CA ALA A 73 -6.19 -4.85 -10.73
C ALA A 73 -7.11 -6.02 -11.07
N ASP A 74 -7.78 -5.93 -12.21
CA ASP A 74 -8.65 -7.00 -12.73
C ASP A 74 -7.87 -8.24 -13.17
N SER A 75 -6.60 -8.08 -13.56
CA SER A 75 -5.74 -9.17 -14.01
C SER A 75 -4.26 -8.90 -13.71
N PRO A 76 -3.42 -9.96 -13.66
CA PRO A 76 -1.97 -9.79 -13.50
C PRO A 76 -1.32 -9.00 -14.65
N GLU A 77 -1.87 -9.10 -15.86
CA GLU A 77 -1.39 -8.36 -17.04
C GLU A 77 -1.64 -6.85 -16.89
N ASP A 78 -2.84 -6.49 -16.45
CA ASP A 78 -3.22 -5.10 -16.18
C ASP A 78 -2.40 -4.49 -15.03
N TYR A 79 -2.17 -5.27 -13.98
CA TYR A 79 -1.28 -4.90 -12.88
C TYR A 79 0.12 -4.56 -13.39
N GLN A 80 0.75 -5.42 -14.19
CA GLN A 80 2.11 -5.16 -14.70
C GLN A 80 2.17 -3.93 -15.60
N ALA A 81 1.16 -3.71 -16.44
CA ALA A 81 1.08 -2.53 -17.30
C ALA A 81 1.00 -1.23 -16.47
N GLN A 82 0.08 -1.17 -15.50
CA GLN A 82 -0.07 -0.01 -14.60
C GLN A 82 1.19 0.19 -13.74
N ARG A 83 1.78 -0.89 -13.24
CA ARG A 83 2.99 -0.86 -12.42
C ARG A 83 4.16 -0.21 -13.17
N LEU A 84 4.39 -0.60 -14.42
CA LEU A 84 5.44 -0.02 -15.27
C LEU A 84 5.16 1.44 -15.63
N GLU A 85 3.90 1.82 -15.80
CA GLU A 85 3.51 3.22 -16.04
C GLU A 85 3.85 4.09 -14.82
N VAL A 86 3.42 3.70 -13.63
CA VAL A 86 3.66 4.46 -12.40
C VAL A 86 5.16 4.53 -12.08
N HIS A 87 5.92 3.45 -12.23
CA HIS A 87 7.37 3.50 -12.04
C HIS A 87 8.07 4.46 -13.01
N ARG A 88 7.59 4.55 -14.26
CA ARG A 88 8.11 5.53 -15.24
C ARG A 88 7.79 6.96 -14.80
N GLU A 89 6.58 7.23 -14.32
CA GLU A 89 6.21 8.54 -13.76
C GLU A 89 7.06 8.89 -12.53
N VAL A 90 7.31 7.94 -11.63
CA VAL A 90 8.16 8.13 -10.45
C VAL A 90 9.60 8.43 -10.86
N ALA A 91 10.15 7.69 -11.83
CA ALA A 91 11.48 7.95 -12.37
C ALA A 91 11.58 9.35 -12.97
N GLU A 92 10.59 9.75 -13.77
CA GLU A 92 10.52 11.09 -14.37
C GLU A 92 10.44 12.19 -13.30
N MET A 93 9.58 12.03 -12.29
CA MET A 93 9.46 12.98 -11.17
C MET A 93 10.72 13.04 -10.31
N ALA A 94 11.43 11.92 -10.17
CA ALA A 94 12.73 11.87 -9.49
C ALA A 94 13.87 12.45 -10.35
N GLY A 95 13.63 12.75 -11.62
CA GLY A 95 14.65 13.17 -12.57
C GLY A 95 15.69 12.07 -12.86
N MET A 96 15.29 10.81 -12.69
CA MET A 96 16.12 9.62 -12.87
C MET A 96 15.86 8.99 -14.24
N ASP A 97 16.92 8.52 -14.91
CA ASP A 97 16.78 7.77 -16.15
C ASP A 97 16.00 6.47 -15.92
N TRP A 98 15.13 6.10 -16.86
CA TRP A 98 14.29 4.90 -16.72
C TRP A 98 15.11 3.61 -16.56
N ILE A 99 16.22 3.48 -17.29
CA ILE A 99 17.09 2.30 -17.21
C ILE A 99 17.83 2.28 -15.86
N GLU A 100 18.30 3.44 -15.38
CA GLU A 100 18.92 3.56 -14.05
C GLU A 100 17.93 3.22 -12.92
N TYR A 101 16.71 3.72 -13.01
CA TYR A 101 15.63 3.40 -12.07
C TYR A 101 15.31 1.90 -12.08
N CYS A 102 15.22 1.30 -13.27
CA CYS A 102 14.99 -0.13 -13.42
C CYS A 102 16.08 -0.99 -12.78
N ASP A 103 17.35 -0.63 -12.97
CA ASP A 103 18.48 -1.34 -12.35
C ASP A 103 18.44 -1.23 -10.82
N LEU A 104 18.13 -0.04 -10.29
CA LEU A 104 18.04 0.23 -8.86
C LEU A 104 16.94 -0.58 -8.15
N TYR A 105 15.78 -0.70 -8.79
CA TYR A 105 14.60 -1.37 -8.20
C TYR A 105 14.34 -2.77 -8.77
N GLY A 106 15.25 -3.30 -9.60
CA GLY A 106 15.13 -4.64 -10.20
C GLY A 106 13.92 -4.80 -11.14
N ILE A 107 13.52 -3.72 -11.81
CA ILE A 107 12.39 -3.71 -12.75
C ILE A 107 12.88 -4.07 -14.14
N THR A 108 12.11 -4.88 -14.87
CA THR A 108 12.41 -5.17 -16.28
C THR A 108 11.72 -4.12 -17.14
N PRO A 109 12.47 -3.32 -17.94
CA PRO A 109 11.92 -2.26 -18.79
C PRO A 109 11.14 -2.78 -20.00
#